data_AF-A0A484UER4-F1
#
_entry.id   AF-A0A484UER4-F1
#
_cell.length_a   1.000
_cell.length_b   1.000
_cell.length_c   1.000
_cell.angle_alpha   90.00
_cell.angle_beta   90.00
_cell.angle_gamma   90.00
#
_symmetry.space_group_name_H-M   'P 1'
#
loop_
_entity.id
_entity.type
_entity.pdbx_description
1 polymer ?
#
loop_
_entity_poly.entity_id
_entity_poly.type
_entity_poly.pdbx_seq_one_letter_code
_entity_poly.pdbx_strand_id
1 'polypeptide(L)'
;MDGRNDYNRDMTDKTPDTTPGAKPSVPSPTPASTAPVPPPPPPAAPASPPAGKKPAPVRNSSSGLVFMLLILGVLVVAMAAALWYQRQQSERTTREIAARLDTLTSQLNQARNDARQAITLAQTQGSRLAGLETAVQDAQTQFDSLEQTWQSFSDSSAGDAVLLNDVERMLALASQQLRLAGNVSNAIVAMETVQARLARADRPRLASLQQAVNGDLDRLRAVPLVDVPAVSGRIDRLIDLVGRAPLLVPDAAAPEVTSAPISSREPGPPVAGRSEPDIAADAPWWQRTRAEMGLWWGQALRTLGGEFGDLISIQRVGNPDALLLSPDQGAQLRGNLRMRLLTAQLSLLMRQSDVWTSELDTVERALAGQFDTHSADTQQAQRLARELAATRIAVSVPDLADSLSALEAVRAAGNGAARGE
;
A
#
# COMPACT_ATOMS: atom_id res chain seq x y z
N MET A 1 46.49 -6.39 65.70
CA MET A 1 47.55 -7.24 65.12
C MET A 1 47.05 -7.65 63.76
N ASP A 2 47.53 -7.24 62.61
CA ASP A 2 48.59 -6.37 62.07
C ASP A 2 48.00 -5.95 60.70
N GLY A 3 48.21 -4.80 60.08
CA GLY A 3 49.24 -3.79 60.21
C GLY A 3 49.54 -3.28 58.80
N ARG A 4 49.39 -1.97 58.61
CA ARG A 4 50.13 -1.11 57.65
C ARG A 4 49.93 -1.32 56.14
N ASN A 5 50.08 -0.33 55.27
CA ASN A 5 50.06 1.13 55.28
C ASN A 5 50.45 1.54 53.84
N ASP A 6 50.02 2.74 53.43
CA ASP A 6 50.62 3.56 52.37
C ASP A 6 50.48 3.04 50.91
N TYR A 7 50.38 3.83 49.84
CA TYR A 7 50.99 5.12 49.56
C TYR A 7 50.24 5.82 48.39
N ASN A 8 50.27 7.16 48.44
CA ASN A 8 50.34 8.10 47.33
C ASN A 8 49.30 8.06 46.19
N ARG A 9 48.43 9.06 46.23
CA ARG A 9 47.94 9.72 45.02
C ARG A 9 48.04 11.22 45.25
N ASP A 10 49.14 11.82 44.81
CA ASP A 10 49.22 13.27 44.67
C ASP A 10 50.21 13.69 43.58
N MET A 11 50.00 14.93 43.12
CA MET A 11 50.74 15.72 42.14
C MET A 11 50.47 15.45 40.65
N THR A 12 49.54 16.20 40.02
CA THR A 12 49.65 17.61 39.48
C THR A 12 50.25 17.59 38.08
N ASP A 13 49.70 18.27 37.08
CA ASP A 13 49.47 19.72 36.94
C ASP A 13 48.64 19.83 35.62
N LYS A 14 47.82 20.81 35.26
CA LYS A 14 47.74 22.23 35.59
C LYS A 14 46.50 22.82 34.87
N THR A 15 45.58 23.41 35.63
CA THR A 15 44.85 24.69 35.39
C THR A 15 44.07 24.91 34.05
N PRO A 16 43.33 26.03 33.88
CA PRO A 16 41.88 25.97 33.88
C PRO A 16 41.27 26.67 32.65
N ASP A 17 39.95 26.62 32.51
CA ASP A 17 39.08 27.79 32.37
C ASP A 17 37.80 27.44 31.65
N THR A 18 36.73 27.77 32.36
CA THR A 18 35.34 27.65 32.00
C THR A 18 34.87 28.99 31.44
N THR A 19 33.75 28.92 30.72
CA THR A 19 32.74 29.98 30.40
C THR A 19 32.84 30.59 28.98
N PRO A 20 31.73 31.11 28.40
CA PRO A 20 30.83 30.31 27.57
C PRO A 20 30.42 31.02 26.25
N GLY A 21 29.83 30.26 25.33
CA GLY A 21 28.89 30.81 24.35
C GLY A 21 29.49 31.26 23.02
N ALA A 22 29.15 30.54 21.95
CA ALA A 22 29.17 31.07 20.59
C ALA A 22 28.06 30.42 19.76
N LYS A 23 27.17 31.25 19.23
CA LYS A 23 26.21 30.96 18.16
C LYS A 23 26.93 30.39 16.91
N PRO A 24 26.27 29.58 16.07
CA PRO A 24 26.76 29.36 14.72
C PRO A 24 26.39 30.58 13.85
N SER A 25 27.43 31.33 13.48
CA SER A 25 27.37 32.45 12.54
C SER A 25 27.44 31.94 11.09
N VAL A 26 26.54 32.47 10.27
CA VAL A 26 26.55 32.43 8.81
C VAL A 26 27.87 32.99 8.26
N PRO A 27 28.48 32.42 7.20
CA PRO A 27 29.46 33.14 6.41
C PRO A 27 29.00 33.38 4.97
N SER A 28 29.01 34.65 4.58
CA SER A 28 29.20 35.20 3.24
C SER A 28 29.63 36.66 3.43
N PRO A 29 30.27 37.36 2.47
CA PRO A 29 30.75 36.97 1.13
C PRO A 29 32.27 37.27 0.96
N THR A 30 32.93 36.95 -0.16
CA THR A 30 33.26 37.83 -1.33
C THR A 30 34.42 37.15 -2.11
N PRO A 31 34.90 37.66 -3.26
CA PRO A 31 34.34 37.63 -4.62
C PRO A 31 35.16 36.71 -5.56
N ALA A 32 34.57 36.22 -6.66
CA ALA A 32 35.35 35.66 -7.76
C ALA A 32 35.04 36.40 -9.07
N SER A 33 36.14 36.80 -9.68
CA SER A 33 36.29 37.74 -10.78
C SER A 33 35.70 37.25 -12.10
N THR A 34 35.08 38.21 -12.77
CA THR A 34 34.68 38.26 -14.18
C THR A 34 35.87 37.98 -15.12
N ALA A 35 35.59 37.26 -16.21
CA ALA A 35 36.44 37.16 -17.40
C ALA A 35 35.56 37.31 -18.67
N PRO A 36 36.13 37.78 -19.79
CA PRO A 36 35.52 38.87 -20.56
C PRO A 36 34.86 38.46 -21.89
N VAL A 37 33.99 39.37 -22.34
CA VAL A 37 33.26 39.38 -23.63
C VAL A 37 34.19 39.80 -24.78
N PRO A 38 34.11 39.20 -25.99
CA PRO A 38 34.84 39.67 -27.17
C PRO A 38 34.12 40.84 -27.88
N PRO A 39 34.87 41.72 -28.59
CA PRO A 39 34.42 43.03 -29.04
C PRO A 39 33.68 43.03 -30.40
N PRO A 40 32.88 44.08 -30.72
CA PRO A 40 32.29 44.28 -32.03
C PRO A 40 33.25 45.00 -33.03
N PRO A 41 33.13 44.75 -34.35
CA PRO A 41 33.87 45.48 -35.40
C PRO A 41 33.26 46.88 -35.74
N PRO A 42 33.99 47.73 -36.48
CA PRO A 42 34.08 49.19 -36.29
C PRO A 42 33.15 50.04 -37.20
N PRO A 43 33.12 51.38 -37.06
CA PRO A 43 32.08 52.25 -37.60
C PRO A 43 32.39 52.73 -39.02
N ALA A 44 31.35 52.83 -39.85
CA ALA A 44 31.39 53.53 -41.13
C ALA A 44 30.45 54.74 -41.09
N ALA A 45 31.04 55.93 -41.18
CA ALA A 45 30.43 57.13 -41.75
C ALA A 45 31.35 57.56 -42.92
N PRO A 46 30.98 58.46 -43.87
CA PRO A 46 29.76 59.27 -43.97
C PRO A 46 29.13 59.28 -45.39
N ALA A 47 27.88 59.75 -45.53
CA ALA A 47 27.42 60.38 -46.77
C ALA A 47 26.21 61.30 -46.50
N SER A 48 26.40 62.60 -46.72
CA SER A 48 25.34 63.62 -46.87
C SER A 48 25.13 63.90 -48.38
N PRO A 49 24.20 64.79 -48.76
CA PRO A 49 22.77 64.64 -49.00
C PRO A 49 22.42 64.62 -50.52
N PRO A 50 21.14 64.63 -50.92
CA PRO A 50 20.72 65.85 -51.62
C PRO A 50 19.29 66.35 -51.32
N ALA A 51 19.19 67.68 -51.38
CA ALA A 51 18.14 68.51 -51.95
C ALA A 51 16.67 68.24 -51.61
N GLY A 52 16.05 69.27 -51.01
CA GLY A 52 14.67 69.29 -50.56
C GLY A 52 13.60 69.15 -51.65
N LYS A 53 12.39 68.84 -51.17
CA LYS A 53 11.12 69.26 -51.78
C LYS A 53 10.13 69.57 -50.65
N LYS A 54 9.48 70.73 -50.77
CA LYS A 54 8.51 71.31 -49.84
C LYS A 54 7.32 70.36 -49.61
N PRO A 55 6.71 70.33 -48.41
CA PRO A 55 5.50 69.56 -48.19
C PRO A 55 4.30 70.26 -48.85
N ALA A 56 3.54 69.50 -49.64
CA ALA A 56 2.18 69.86 -50.04
C ALA A 56 1.21 69.45 -48.91
N PRO A 57 0.12 70.20 -48.68
CA PRO A 57 -0.77 69.95 -47.55
C PRO A 57 -1.61 68.70 -47.81
N VAL A 58 -1.40 67.66 -46.99
CA VAL A 58 -2.32 66.52 -46.91
C VAL A 58 -3.50 66.91 -46.03
N ARG A 59 -4.68 66.97 -46.65
CA ARG A 59 -5.98 67.04 -45.97
C ARG A 59 -6.17 65.75 -45.17
N ASN A 60 -5.92 65.82 -43.87
CA ASN A 60 -5.95 64.71 -42.94
C ASN A 60 -7.38 64.44 -42.43
N SER A 61 -7.96 63.35 -42.91
CA SER A 61 -9.14 62.74 -42.29
C SER A 61 -8.72 62.11 -40.96
N SER A 62 -9.00 62.80 -39.86
CA SER A 62 -8.59 62.44 -38.49
C SER A 62 -9.45 61.35 -37.84
N SER A 63 -10.50 60.86 -38.50
CA SER A 63 -11.42 59.86 -37.92
C SER A 63 -10.89 58.43 -37.91
N GLY A 64 -9.96 58.06 -38.79
CA GLY A 64 -9.40 56.69 -38.84
C GLY A 64 -8.42 56.38 -37.69
N LEU A 65 -7.64 57.38 -37.26
CA LEU A 65 -6.61 57.22 -36.23
C LEU A 65 -7.22 57.11 -34.83
N VAL A 66 -8.31 57.84 -34.56
CA VAL A 66 -9.06 57.75 -33.30
C VAL A 66 -9.73 56.38 -33.16
N PHE A 67 -10.28 55.84 -34.25
CA PHE A 67 -10.88 54.50 -34.24
C PHE A 67 -9.82 53.40 -34.03
N MET A 68 -8.64 53.53 -34.64
CA MET A 68 -7.51 52.61 -34.42
C MET A 68 -7.01 52.64 -32.97
N LEU A 69 -6.88 53.83 -32.37
CA LEU A 69 -6.48 53.98 -30.96
C LEU A 69 -7.52 53.40 -29.99
N LEU A 70 -8.82 53.55 -30.28
CA LEU A 70 -9.88 52.94 -29.48
C LEU A 70 -9.81 51.41 -29.54
N ILE A 71 -9.62 50.83 -30.74
CA ILE A 71 -9.49 49.38 -30.91
C ILE A 71 -8.24 48.86 -30.17
N LEU A 72 -7.11 49.58 -30.26
CA LEU A 72 -5.89 49.21 -29.55
C LEU A 72 -6.07 49.27 -28.02
N GLY A 73 -6.77 50.29 -27.51
CA GLY A 73 -7.10 50.41 -26.09
C GLY A 73 -7.95 49.25 -25.59
N VAL A 74 -8.99 48.86 -26.35
CA VAL A 74 -9.83 47.69 -26.02
C VAL A 74 -9.00 46.40 -26.05
N LEU A 75 -8.10 46.25 -27.02
CA LEU A 75 -7.23 45.08 -27.14
C LEU A 75 -6.26 44.94 -25.94
N VAL A 76 -5.69 46.06 -25.48
CA VAL A 76 -4.82 46.08 -24.29
C VAL A 76 -5.60 45.72 -23.02
N VAL A 77 -6.82 46.24 -22.86
CA VAL A 77 -7.68 45.90 -21.71
C VAL A 77 -8.10 44.44 -21.75
N ALA A 78 -8.47 43.90 -22.92
CA ALA A 78 -8.81 42.50 -23.08
C ALA A 78 -7.61 41.57 -22.77
N MET A 79 -6.40 41.95 -23.20
CA MET A 79 -5.19 41.20 -22.91
C MET A 79 -4.81 41.27 -21.41
N ALA A 80 -4.97 42.43 -20.77
CA ALA A 80 -4.77 42.55 -19.33
C ALA A 80 -5.78 41.70 -18.53
N ALA A 81 -7.05 41.68 -18.95
CA ALA A 81 -8.08 40.82 -18.36
C ALA A 81 -7.79 39.33 -18.56
N ALA A 82 -7.30 38.93 -19.74
CA ALA A 82 -6.89 37.55 -20.02
C ALA A 82 -5.70 37.12 -19.17
N LEU A 83 -4.66 37.96 -19.04
CA LEU A 83 -3.51 37.69 -18.18
C LEU A 83 -3.91 37.64 -16.69
N TRP A 84 -4.83 38.49 -16.27
CA TRP A 84 -5.37 38.45 -14.91
C TRP A 84 -6.16 37.16 -14.64
N TYR A 85 -7.00 36.74 -15.58
CA TYR A 85 -7.74 35.48 -15.49
C TYR A 85 -6.80 34.27 -15.47
N GLN A 86 -5.75 34.27 -16.29
CA GLN A 86 -4.73 33.22 -16.32
C GLN A 86 -3.95 33.14 -15.00
N ARG A 87 -3.61 34.29 -14.40
CA ARG A 87 -2.97 34.36 -13.08
C ARG A 87 -3.91 33.85 -11.98
N GLN A 88 -5.18 34.24 -12.02
CA GLN A 88 -6.21 33.80 -11.07
C GLN A 88 -6.42 32.27 -11.11
N GLN A 89 -6.37 31.67 -12.31
CA GLN A 89 -6.49 30.22 -12.49
C GLN A 89 -5.28 29.49 -11.91
N SER A 90 -4.05 30.02 -12.12
CA SER A 90 -2.82 29.41 -11.60
C SER A 90 -2.76 29.37 -10.08
N GLU A 91 -3.30 30.37 -9.39
CA GLU A 91 -3.37 30.36 -7.92
C GLU A 91 -4.31 29.28 -7.37
N ARG A 92 -5.41 28.96 -8.07
CA ARG A 92 -6.33 27.89 -7.66
C ARG A 92 -5.67 26.52 -7.79
N THR A 93 -5.04 26.24 -8.93
CA THR A 93 -4.33 24.98 -9.17
C THR A 93 -3.15 24.80 -8.21
N THR A 94 -2.41 25.88 -7.91
CA THR A 94 -1.29 25.83 -6.96
C THR A 94 -1.76 25.52 -5.54
N ARG A 95 -2.90 26.08 -5.11
CA ARG A 95 -3.49 25.79 -3.79
C ARG A 95 -3.99 24.35 -3.68
N GLU A 96 -4.59 23.82 -4.73
CA GLU A 96 -5.04 22.43 -4.76
C GLU A 96 -3.87 21.44 -4.71
N ILE A 97 -2.80 21.70 -5.47
CA ILE A 97 -1.57 20.88 -5.44
C ILE A 97 -0.91 20.96 -4.06
N ALA A 98 -0.82 22.15 -3.47
CA ALA A 98 -0.28 22.33 -2.13
C ALA A 98 -1.10 21.58 -1.07
N ALA A 99 -2.44 21.65 -1.14
CA ALA A 99 -3.31 20.92 -0.21
C ALA A 99 -3.19 19.39 -0.38
N ARG A 100 -3.05 18.89 -1.62
CA ARG A 100 -2.81 17.47 -1.89
C ARG A 100 -1.45 17.01 -1.37
N LEU A 101 -0.40 17.80 -1.57
CA LEU A 101 0.95 17.52 -1.05
C LEU A 101 0.95 17.49 0.48
N ASP A 102 0.24 18.40 1.13
CA ASP A 102 0.11 18.44 2.59
C ASP A 102 -0.62 17.19 3.11
N THR A 103 -1.71 16.80 2.44
CA THR A 103 -2.45 15.57 2.75
C THR A 103 -1.57 14.33 2.61
N LEU A 104 -0.81 14.19 1.51
CA LEU A 104 0.11 13.08 1.31
C LEU A 104 1.24 13.05 2.35
N THR A 105 1.77 14.22 2.70
CA THR A 105 2.81 14.34 3.73
C THR A 105 2.27 13.94 5.10
N SER A 106 1.03 14.32 5.41
CA SER A 106 0.34 13.90 6.64
C SER A 106 0.12 12.39 6.69
N GLN A 107 -0.30 11.77 5.58
CA GLN A 107 -0.49 10.32 5.48
C GLN A 107 0.83 9.56 5.59
N LEU A 108 1.90 10.04 4.97
CA LEU A 108 3.25 9.45 5.11
C LEU A 108 3.78 9.55 6.53
N ASN A 109 3.54 10.66 7.20
CA ASN A 109 3.92 10.83 8.60
C ASN A 109 3.09 9.92 9.51
N GLN A 110 1.80 9.75 9.24
CA GLN A 110 0.93 8.84 9.96
C GLN A 110 1.37 7.38 9.76
N ALA A 111 1.61 6.94 8.53
CA ALA A 111 2.13 5.60 8.23
C ALA A 111 3.50 5.34 8.87
N ARG A 112 4.39 6.34 8.90
CA ARG A 112 5.67 6.24 9.63
C ARG A 112 5.48 6.10 11.13
N ASN A 113 4.49 6.78 11.71
CA ASN A 113 4.16 6.64 13.12
C ASN A 113 3.56 5.27 13.42
N ASP A 114 2.65 4.77 12.59
CA ASP A 114 2.06 3.43 12.71
C ASP A 114 3.14 2.35 12.58
N ALA A 115 4.08 2.51 11.64
CA ALA A 115 5.23 1.61 11.50
C ALA A 115 6.14 1.63 12.74
N ARG A 116 6.41 2.81 13.31
CA ARG A 116 7.17 2.93 14.58
C ARG A 116 6.43 2.26 15.73
N GLN A 117 5.10 2.44 15.82
CA GLN A 117 4.28 1.78 16.82
C GLN A 117 4.32 0.26 16.66
N ALA A 118 4.19 -0.25 15.43
CA ALA A 118 4.31 -1.68 15.13
C ALA A 118 5.69 -2.25 15.50
N ILE A 119 6.78 -1.52 15.23
CA ILE A 119 8.13 -1.91 15.64
C ILE A 119 8.24 -1.95 17.17
N THR A 120 7.73 -0.93 17.87
CA THR A 120 7.75 -0.93 19.34
C THR A 120 6.92 -2.07 19.92
N LEU A 121 5.75 -2.37 19.33
CA LEU A 121 4.93 -3.50 19.73
C LEU A 121 5.69 -4.82 19.53
N ALA A 122 6.34 -5.01 18.38
CA ALA A 122 7.17 -6.18 18.10
C ALA A 122 8.34 -6.32 19.11
N GLN A 123 9.00 -5.21 19.47
CA GLN A 123 10.04 -5.22 20.50
C GLN A 123 9.49 -5.59 21.88
N THR A 124 8.31 -5.07 22.26
CA THR A 124 7.66 -5.45 23.52
C THR A 124 7.21 -6.92 23.53
N GLN A 125 6.84 -7.48 22.38
CA GLN A 125 6.59 -8.91 22.26
C GLN A 125 7.89 -9.71 22.40
N GLY A 126 8.98 -9.25 21.77
CA GLY A 126 10.30 -9.85 21.92
C GLY A 126 10.80 -9.87 23.37
N SER A 127 10.59 -8.79 24.13
CA SER A 127 10.94 -8.77 25.56
C SER A 127 10.04 -9.65 26.41
N ARG A 128 8.75 -9.78 26.08
CA ARG A 128 7.85 -10.76 26.71
C ARG A 128 8.27 -12.20 26.41
N LEU A 129 8.72 -12.48 25.19
CA LEU A 129 9.25 -13.79 24.82
C LEU A 129 10.53 -14.09 25.60
N ALA A 130 11.46 -13.14 25.70
CA ALA A 130 12.64 -13.30 26.55
C ALA A 130 12.27 -13.50 28.04
N GLY A 131 11.27 -12.77 28.54
CA GLY A 131 10.76 -12.95 29.90
C GLY A 131 10.06 -14.29 30.12
N LEU A 132 9.34 -14.80 29.12
CA LEU A 132 8.75 -16.15 29.13
C LEU A 132 9.85 -17.22 29.11
N GLU A 133 10.90 -17.04 28.31
CA GLU A 133 12.06 -17.93 28.26
C GLU A 133 12.73 -18.02 29.63
N THR A 134 12.96 -16.87 30.28
CA THR A 134 13.48 -16.83 31.65
C THR A 134 12.51 -17.46 32.64
N ALA A 135 11.21 -17.16 32.56
CA ALA A 135 10.21 -17.77 33.43
C ALA A 135 10.11 -19.29 33.25
N VAL A 136 10.33 -19.80 32.03
CA VAL A 136 10.41 -21.22 31.73
C VAL A 136 11.66 -21.82 32.37
N GLN A 137 12.83 -21.19 32.24
CA GLN A 137 14.06 -21.63 32.90
C GLN A 137 13.93 -21.63 34.43
N ASP A 138 13.34 -20.58 35.01
CA ASP A 138 13.06 -20.47 36.43
C ASP A 138 12.05 -21.53 36.89
N ALA A 139 11.01 -21.79 36.11
CA ALA A 139 10.08 -22.88 36.38
C ALA A 139 10.80 -24.24 36.33
N GLN A 140 11.72 -24.44 35.39
CA GLN A 140 12.48 -25.68 35.24
C GLN A 140 13.40 -25.93 36.44
N THR A 141 14.12 -24.91 36.89
CA THR A 141 14.93 -24.98 38.12
C THR A 141 14.07 -25.19 39.37
N GLN A 142 12.89 -24.58 39.44
CA GLN A 142 11.92 -24.85 40.49
C GLN A 142 11.43 -26.29 40.43
N PHE A 143 11.14 -26.84 39.26
CA PHE A 143 10.76 -28.25 39.09
C PHE A 143 11.87 -29.20 39.53
N ASP A 144 13.14 -28.92 39.22
CA ASP A 144 14.26 -29.74 39.69
C ASP A 144 14.37 -29.73 41.23
N SER A 145 14.16 -28.56 41.85
CA SER A 145 14.12 -28.43 43.31
C SER A 145 12.90 -29.11 43.93
N LEU A 146 11.76 -29.06 43.23
CA LEU A 146 10.54 -29.74 43.63
C LEU A 146 10.73 -31.24 43.48
N GLU A 147 11.40 -31.75 42.44
CA GLU A 147 11.69 -33.17 42.22
C GLU A 147 12.55 -33.74 43.35
N GLN A 148 13.58 -33.01 43.80
CA GLN A 148 14.35 -33.37 44.99
C GLN A 148 13.50 -33.38 46.27
N THR A 149 12.53 -32.46 46.35
CA THR A 149 11.58 -32.41 47.47
C THR A 149 10.48 -33.47 47.33
N TRP A 150 10.10 -33.85 46.11
CA TRP A 150 9.07 -34.83 45.80
C TRP A 150 9.61 -36.24 45.94
N GLN A 151 10.88 -36.48 45.62
CA GLN A 151 11.54 -37.75 45.93
C GLN A 151 11.49 -38.04 47.44
N SER A 152 11.53 -37.01 48.30
CA SER A 152 11.32 -37.18 49.74
C SER A 152 9.85 -37.31 50.18
N PHE A 153 8.89 -36.93 49.33
CA PHE A 153 7.44 -37.10 49.53
C PHE A 153 6.81 -38.27 48.73
N SER A 154 7.57 -38.95 47.87
CA SER A 154 7.10 -39.90 46.84
C SER A 154 6.63 -41.25 47.36
N ASP A 155 6.16 -41.32 48.60
CA ASP A 155 5.29 -42.41 49.04
C ASP A 155 3.98 -42.36 48.24
N SER A 156 3.98 -43.10 47.12
CA SER A 156 2.94 -43.64 46.23
C SER A 156 1.55 -42.98 46.16
N SER A 157 0.95 -42.62 47.29
CA SER A 157 -0.38 -42.01 47.43
C SER A 157 -0.38 -40.51 47.12
N ALA A 158 0.67 -39.78 47.54
CA ALA A 158 0.72 -38.32 47.35
C ALA A 158 0.90 -37.93 45.88
N GLY A 159 1.72 -38.67 45.12
CA GLY A 159 1.95 -38.40 43.69
C GLY A 159 0.70 -38.58 42.83
N ASP A 160 -0.20 -39.46 43.25
CA ASP A 160 -1.42 -39.81 42.55
C ASP A 160 -2.48 -38.70 42.58
N ALA A 161 -2.54 -37.91 43.67
CA ALA A 161 -3.40 -36.72 43.76
C ALA A 161 -2.83 -35.54 42.97
N VAL A 162 -1.50 -35.40 42.94
CA VAL A 162 -0.78 -34.34 42.21
C VAL A 162 -0.94 -34.52 40.71
N LEU A 163 -0.77 -35.76 40.21
CA LEU A 163 -0.98 -36.08 38.80
C LEU A 163 -2.39 -35.72 38.33
N LEU A 164 -3.41 -36.00 39.15
CA LEU A 164 -4.80 -35.68 38.82
C LEU A 164 -5.04 -34.17 38.75
N ASN A 165 -4.47 -33.39 39.67
CA ASN A 165 -4.57 -31.94 39.65
C ASN A 165 -3.85 -31.31 38.45
N ASP A 166 -2.69 -31.84 38.07
CA ASP A 166 -1.96 -31.37 36.90
C ASP A 166 -2.71 -31.69 35.60
N VAL A 167 -3.30 -32.89 35.48
CA VAL A 167 -4.14 -33.28 34.34
C VAL A 167 -5.38 -32.39 34.25
N GLU A 168 -6.05 -32.10 35.38
CA GLU A 168 -7.16 -31.17 35.43
C GLU A 168 -6.76 -29.77 34.92
N ARG A 169 -5.64 -29.22 35.40
CA ARG A 169 -5.17 -27.90 34.97
C ARG A 169 -4.92 -27.86 33.46
N MET A 170 -4.32 -28.91 32.90
CA MET A 170 -4.05 -28.98 31.46
C MET A 170 -5.33 -29.19 30.64
N LEU A 171 -6.27 -30.01 31.10
CA LEU A 171 -7.59 -30.17 30.47
C LEU A 171 -8.39 -28.87 30.52
N ALA A 172 -8.34 -28.14 31.64
CA ALA A 172 -8.96 -26.83 31.78
C ALA A 172 -8.35 -25.83 30.78
N LEU A 173 -7.02 -25.79 30.69
CA LEU A 173 -6.31 -24.94 29.72
C LEU A 173 -6.68 -25.30 28.27
N ALA A 174 -6.69 -26.58 27.92
CA ALA A 174 -7.10 -27.04 26.60
C ALA A 174 -8.55 -26.61 26.30
N SER A 175 -9.48 -26.82 27.23
CA SER A 175 -10.88 -26.40 27.09
C SER A 175 -11.02 -24.88 26.91
N GLN A 176 -10.20 -24.09 27.60
CA GLN A 176 -10.18 -22.64 27.48
C GLN A 176 -9.62 -22.20 26.12
N GLN A 177 -8.57 -22.85 25.61
CA GLN A 177 -8.02 -22.57 24.28
C GLN A 177 -9.03 -22.89 23.15
N LEU A 178 -9.81 -23.96 23.31
CA LEU A 178 -10.89 -24.31 22.39
C LEU A 178 -12.01 -23.26 22.42
N ARG A 179 -12.43 -22.79 23.60
CA ARG A 179 -13.51 -21.80 23.75
C ARG A 179 -13.13 -20.36 23.39
N LEU A 180 -11.93 -19.91 23.76
CA LEU A 180 -11.52 -18.51 23.56
C LEU A 180 -10.99 -18.23 22.16
N ALA A 181 -10.21 -19.15 21.60
CA ALA A 181 -9.45 -18.92 20.38
C ALA A 181 -9.82 -19.89 19.25
N GLY A 182 -10.66 -20.90 19.52
CA GLY A 182 -10.87 -22.00 18.58
C GLY A 182 -9.57 -22.68 18.16
N ASN A 183 -8.52 -22.58 19.01
CA ASN A 183 -7.18 -22.98 18.64
C ASN A 183 -6.99 -24.48 18.89
N VAL A 184 -7.47 -25.26 17.91
CA VAL A 184 -7.40 -26.73 17.91
C VAL A 184 -5.96 -27.22 18.01
N SER A 185 -5.00 -26.57 17.33
CA SER A 185 -3.59 -26.97 17.39
C SER A 185 -3.01 -26.86 18.79
N ASN A 186 -3.21 -25.73 19.48
CA ASN A 186 -2.73 -25.57 20.85
C ASN A 186 -3.43 -26.52 21.82
N ALA A 187 -4.72 -26.79 21.61
CA ALA A 187 -5.46 -27.76 22.40
C ALA A 187 -4.98 -29.19 22.17
N ILE A 188 -4.66 -29.57 20.93
CA ILE A 188 -4.05 -30.88 20.60
C ILE A 188 -2.72 -31.03 21.34
N VAL A 189 -1.84 -30.02 21.30
CA VAL A 189 -0.54 -30.07 22.02
C VAL A 189 -0.74 -30.25 23.53
N ALA A 190 -1.70 -29.54 24.12
CA ALA A 190 -2.04 -29.69 25.53
C ALA A 190 -2.60 -31.10 25.83
N MET A 191 -3.48 -31.63 24.98
CA MET A 191 -4.06 -32.97 25.11
C MET A 191 -3.01 -34.09 24.92
N GLU A 192 -2.06 -33.93 24.00
CA GLU A 192 -0.91 -34.83 23.83
C GLU A 192 -0.01 -34.83 25.06
N THR A 193 0.16 -33.66 25.70
CA THR A 193 0.90 -33.56 26.97
C THR A 193 0.17 -34.31 28.09
N VAL A 194 -1.16 -34.18 28.17
CA VAL A 194 -2.00 -34.94 29.12
C VAL A 194 -1.88 -36.45 28.86
N GLN A 195 -2.01 -36.87 27.60
CA GLN A 195 -1.86 -38.27 27.20
C GLN A 195 -0.49 -38.83 27.58
N ALA A 196 0.60 -38.11 27.27
CA ALA A 196 1.96 -38.55 27.59
C ALA A 196 2.17 -38.71 29.09
N ARG A 197 1.59 -37.84 29.92
CA ARG A 197 1.66 -37.96 31.39
C ARG A 197 0.84 -39.14 31.91
N LEU A 198 -0.38 -39.34 31.40
CA LEU A 198 -1.22 -40.48 31.77
C LEU A 198 -0.56 -41.81 31.38
N ALA A 199 0.00 -41.88 30.18
CA ALA A 199 0.70 -43.07 29.69
C ALA A 199 1.97 -43.39 30.49
N ARG A 200 2.72 -42.36 30.94
CA ARG A 200 3.92 -42.56 31.77
C ARG A 200 3.58 -43.02 33.19
N ALA A 201 2.44 -42.61 33.72
CA ALA A 201 1.99 -43.01 35.06
C ALA A 201 1.49 -44.47 35.10
N ASP A 202 0.94 -44.97 33.98
CA ASP A 202 0.46 -46.35 33.75
C ASP A 202 -0.33 -46.94 34.94
N ARG A 203 -1.32 -46.18 35.43
CA ARG A 203 -2.15 -46.59 36.58
C ARG A 203 -3.50 -47.16 36.12
N PRO A 204 -3.91 -48.36 36.58
CA PRO A 204 -5.19 -48.98 36.18
C PRO A 204 -6.42 -48.11 36.44
N ARG A 205 -6.40 -47.37 37.57
CA ARG A 205 -7.48 -46.45 37.97
C ARG A 205 -7.66 -45.24 37.04
N LEU A 206 -6.67 -44.92 36.20
CA LEU A 206 -6.70 -43.82 35.24
C LEU A 206 -7.04 -44.28 33.81
N ALA A 207 -7.27 -45.58 33.60
CA ALA A 207 -7.49 -46.14 32.27
C ALA A 207 -8.74 -45.56 31.57
N SER A 208 -9.83 -45.33 32.32
CA SER A 208 -11.04 -44.69 31.79
C SER A 208 -10.80 -43.26 31.33
N LEU A 209 -10.01 -42.49 32.08
CA LEU A 209 -9.60 -41.13 31.72
C LEU A 209 -8.69 -41.13 30.49
N GLN A 210 -7.72 -42.05 30.43
CA GLN A 210 -6.84 -42.18 29.26
C GLN A 210 -7.64 -42.49 27.99
N GLN A 211 -8.65 -43.35 28.07
CA GLN A 211 -9.50 -43.68 26.92
C GLN A 211 -10.35 -42.49 26.47
N ALA A 212 -10.91 -41.71 27.40
CA ALA A 212 -11.65 -40.50 27.09
C ALA A 212 -10.76 -39.42 26.43
N VAL A 213 -9.54 -39.21 26.97
CA VAL A 213 -8.55 -38.27 26.41
C VAL A 213 -8.16 -38.67 24.98
N ASN A 214 -7.97 -39.96 24.72
CA ASN A 214 -7.65 -40.44 23.37
C ASN A 214 -8.82 -40.19 22.40
N GLY A 215 -10.06 -40.45 22.81
CA GLY A 215 -11.24 -40.21 21.97
C GLY A 215 -11.46 -38.73 21.64
N ASP A 216 -11.23 -37.84 22.60
CA ASP A 216 -11.30 -36.39 22.37
C ASP A 216 -10.14 -35.88 21.50
N LEU A 217 -8.93 -36.41 21.70
CA LEU A 217 -7.78 -36.10 20.84
C LEU A 217 -8.05 -36.48 19.38
N ASP A 218 -8.62 -37.66 19.14
CA ASP A 218 -8.96 -38.13 17.79
C ASP A 218 -10.05 -37.27 17.15
N ARG A 219 -11.07 -36.87 17.92
CA ARG A 219 -12.10 -35.91 17.47
C ARG A 219 -11.50 -34.55 17.11
N LEU A 220 -10.57 -34.04 17.90
CA LEU A 220 -9.87 -32.78 17.61
C LEU A 220 -9.00 -32.90 16.35
N ARG A 221 -8.33 -34.04 16.13
CA ARG A 221 -7.52 -34.29 14.92
C ARG A 221 -8.35 -34.47 13.65
N ALA A 222 -9.59 -34.94 13.78
CA ALA A 222 -10.54 -35.04 12.66
C ALA A 222 -11.05 -33.67 12.17
N VAL A 223 -10.82 -32.60 12.94
CA VAL A 223 -11.16 -31.24 12.54
C VAL A 223 -10.26 -30.81 11.37
N PRO A 224 -10.80 -30.33 10.24
CA PRO A 224 -9.98 -29.83 9.14
C PRO A 224 -9.18 -28.60 9.59
N LEU A 225 -7.85 -28.73 9.72
CA LEU A 225 -6.99 -27.58 9.98
C LEU A 225 -6.84 -26.76 8.69
N VAL A 226 -7.13 -25.47 8.78
CA VAL A 226 -6.82 -24.53 7.69
C VAL A 226 -5.30 -24.38 7.60
N ASP A 227 -4.72 -24.76 6.47
CA ASP A 227 -3.30 -24.57 6.17
C ASP A 227 -3.02 -23.07 5.92
N VAL A 228 -2.70 -22.36 7.00
CA VAL A 228 -2.42 -20.91 7.00
C VAL A 228 -1.31 -20.56 6.02
N PRO A 229 -0.15 -21.26 5.96
CA PRO A 229 0.86 -21.04 4.93
C PRO A 229 0.33 -21.16 3.49
N ALA A 230 -0.42 -22.22 3.17
CA ALA A 230 -0.94 -22.43 1.82
C ALA A 230 -2.01 -21.42 1.42
N VAL A 231 -2.84 -20.95 2.36
CA VAL A 231 -3.82 -19.88 2.13
C VAL A 231 -3.11 -18.53 1.99
N SER A 232 -2.12 -18.23 2.83
CA SER A 232 -1.29 -17.02 2.73
C SER A 232 -0.62 -16.90 1.37
N GLY A 233 0.04 -17.97 0.89
CA GLY A 233 0.67 -17.96 -0.43
C GLY A 233 -0.31 -17.86 -1.61
N ARG A 234 -1.60 -18.18 -1.39
CA ARG A 234 -2.66 -17.87 -2.35
C ARG A 234 -3.02 -16.38 -2.32
N ILE A 235 -3.13 -15.76 -1.13
CA ILE A 235 -3.33 -14.31 -1.01
C ILE A 235 -2.19 -13.52 -1.64
N ASP A 236 -0.93 -13.93 -1.43
CA ASP A 236 0.23 -13.26 -2.04
C ASP A 236 0.18 -13.31 -3.58
N ARG A 237 -0.22 -14.45 -4.13
CA ARG A 237 -0.49 -14.58 -5.57
C ARG A 237 -1.65 -13.68 -6.02
N LEU A 238 -2.70 -13.53 -5.22
CA LEU A 238 -3.80 -12.61 -5.53
C LEU A 238 -3.32 -11.15 -5.57
N ILE A 239 -2.51 -10.74 -4.60
CA ILE A 239 -1.93 -9.39 -4.52
C ILE A 239 -1.11 -9.08 -5.79
N ASP A 240 -0.29 -10.03 -6.22
CA ASP A 240 0.54 -9.91 -7.41
C ASP A 240 -0.31 -9.84 -8.70
N LEU A 241 -1.34 -10.68 -8.83
CA LEU A 241 -2.28 -10.64 -9.97
C LEU A 241 -3.05 -9.31 -10.03
N VAL A 242 -3.56 -8.82 -8.89
CA VAL A 242 -4.23 -7.51 -8.80
C VAL A 242 -3.28 -6.37 -9.19
N GLY A 243 -1.99 -6.51 -8.87
CA GLY A 243 -0.93 -5.56 -9.24
C GLY A 243 -0.74 -5.41 -10.75
N ARG A 244 -0.87 -6.51 -11.51
CA ARG A 244 -0.65 -6.54 -12.97
C ARG A 244 -1.91 -6.41 -13.79
N ALA A 245 -3.06 -6.76 -13.20
CA ALA A 245 -4.34 -6.78 -13.90
C ALA A 245 -4.66 -5.40 -14.51
N PRO A 246 -5.07 -5.35 -15.79
CA PRO A 246 -5.44 -4.11 -16.46
C PRO A 246 -6.72 -3.53 -15.86
N LEU A 247 -6.68 -2.24 -15.57
CA LEU A 247 -7.81 -1.47 -15.07
C LEU A 247 -8.65 -0.97 -16.25
N LEU A 248 -9.97 -0.86 -16.05
CA LEU A 248 -10.86 -0.21 -17.02
C LEU A 248 -10.67 1.32 -17.06
N VAL A 249 -10.06 1.87 -16.02
CA VAL A 249 -9.75 3.29 -15.86
C VAL A 249 -8.27 3.54 -16.23
N PRO A 250 -7.93 4.65 -16.92
CA PRO A 250 -6.55 4.98 -17.26
C PRO A 250 -5.64 5.01 -16.03
N ASP A 251 -4.52 4.32 -16.12
CA ASP A 251 -3.56 4.13 -15.05
C ASP A 251 -2.16 4.57 -15.52
N ALA A 252 -1.49 5.43 -14.76
CA ALA A 252 -0.11 5.84 -15.03
C ALA A 252 0.92 4.74 -14.70
N ALA A 253 0.53 3.69 -13.96
CA ALA A 253 1.44 2.65 -13.47
C ALA A 253 1.47 1.36 -14.31
N ALA A 254 0.68 1.25 -15.38
CA ALA A 254 0.82 0.16 -16.32
C ALA A 254 2.17 0.30 -17.05
N PRO A 255 3.03 -0.73 -17.10
CA PRO A 255 4.17 -0.69 -18.00
C PRO A 255 3.61 -0.48 -19.40
N GLU A 256 4.08 0.56 -20.10
CA GLU A 256 3.69 0.85 -21.48
C GLU A 256 3.72 -0.46 -22.26
N VAL A 257 2.53 -1.02 -22.51
CA VAL A 257 2.40 -2.17 -23.39
C VAL A 257 2.73 -1.58 -24.73
N THR A 258 3.98 -1.83 -25.16
CA THR A 258 4.53 -1.48 -26.46
C THR A 258 3.41 -1.57 -27.47
N SER A 259 2.94 -0.41 -27.93
CA SER A 259 2.08 -0.29 -29.08
C SER A 259 2.77 -1.08 -30.19
N ALA A 260 2.18 -2.22 -30.55
CA ALA A 260 2.66 -3.09 -31.60
C ALA A 260 2.99 -2.23 -32.83
N PRO A 261 4.11 -2.49 -33.52
CA PRO A 261 4.50 -1.67 -34.66
C PRO A 261 3.40 -1.79 -35.71
N ILE A 262 2.77 -0.65 -36.01
CA ILE A 262 1.82 -0.52 -37.10
C ILE A 262 2.60 -0.98 -38.34
N SER A 263 2.21 -2.12 -38.90
CA SER A 263 2.85 -2.67 -40.07
C SER A 263 2.79 -1.63 -41.17
N SER A 264 3.97 -1.21 -41.62
CA SER A 264 4.19 -0.32 -42.76
C SER A 264 3.38 -0.84 -43.94
N ARG A 265 2.29 -0.16 -44.27
CA ARG A 265 1.56 -0.43 -45.50
C ARG A 265 2.43 -0.01 -46.67
N GLU A 266 2.84 -1.00 -47.44
CA GLU A 266 3.64 -0.89 -48.65
C GLU A 266 3.04 0.15 -49.62
N PRO A 267 3.85 1.04 -50.22
CA PRO A 267 3.36 2.07 -51.11
C PRO A 267 2.95 1.46 -52.46
N GLY A 268 1.66 1.61 -52.80
CA GLY A 268 1.15 1.33 -54.15
C GLY A 268 1.70 2.31 -55.19
N PRO A 269 1.64 1.95 -56.49
CA PRO A 269 2.36 2.61 -57.58
C PRO A 269 1.94 4.08 -57.83
N PRO A 270 2.81 4.89 -58.45
CA PRO A 270 2.63 6.33 -58.54
C PRO A 270 1.51 6.70 -59.52
N VAL A 271 0.48 7.37 -59.01
CA VAL A 271 -0.49 8.06 -59.86
C VAL A 271 0.17 9.30 -60.43
N ALA A 272 0.51 9.23 -61.71
CA ALA A 272 0.84 10.38 -62.54
C ALA A 272 -0.40 11.28 -62.70
N GLY A 273 -0.19 12.60 -62.71
CA GLY A 273 -1.21 13.57 -63.08
C GLY A 273 -1.31 14.76 -62.14
N ARG A 274 -0.23 15.54 -62.04
CA ARG A 274 -0.29 16.92 -61.54
C ARG A 274 -0.94 17.76 -62.64
N SER A 275 -2.15 18.22 -62.42
CA SER A 275 -2.75 19.31 -63.20
C SER A 275 -3.06 20.43 -62.22
N GLU A 276 -2.12 21.39 -62.14
CA GLU A 276 -2.38 22.70 -61.53
C GLU A 276 -3.51 23.38 -62.31
N PRO A 277 -4.49 24.00 -61.63
CA PRO A 277 -5.43 24.88 -62.32
C PRO A 277 -4.70 26.17 -62.73
N ASP A 278 -4.75 26.46 -64.03
CA ASP A 278 -4.34 27.74 -64.61
C ASP A 278 -5.14 28.88 -63.97
N ILE A 279 -4.48 29.71 -63.17
CA ILE A 279 -5.06 30.97 -62.67
C ILE A 279 -4.55 32.10 -63.55
N ALA A 280 -5.45 32.68 -64.34
CA ALA A 280 -5.20 33.87 -65.14
C ALA A 280 -4.60 35.01 -64.28
N ALA A 281 -3.59 35.69 -64.83
CA ALA A 281 -2.74 36.63 -64.10
C ALA A 281 -3.46 37.89 -63.57
N ASP A 282 -4.69 38.21 -64.01
CA ASP A 282 -5.43 39.43 -63.64
C ASP A 282 -6.74 39.17 -62.88
N ALA A 283 -6.66 38.51 -61.72
CA ALA A 283 -7.80 38.34 -60.81
C ALA A 283 -7.70 39.25 -59.55
N PRO A 284 -8.79 39.93 -59.15
CA PRO A 284 -8.82 40.79 -57.96
C PRO A 284 -8.40 40.07 -56.67
N TRP A 285 -7.65 40.76 -55.82
CA TRP A 285 -7.05 40.23 -54.59
C TRP A 285 -8.05 39.60 -53.59
N TRP A 286 -9.33 39.99 -53.64
CA TRP A 286 -10.41 39.41 -52.83
C TRP A 286 -10.92 38.05 -53.34
N GLN A 287 -10.68 37.71 -54.61
CA GLN A 287 -10.99 36.38 -55.17
C GLN A 287 -9.86 35.37 -54.90
N ARG A 288 -8.60 35.81 -54.90
CA ARG A 288 -7.45 34.98 -54.51
C ARG A 288 -7.51 34.56 -53.03
N THR A 289 -7.84 35.50 -52.15
CA THR A 289 -8.00 35.24 -50.71
C THR A 289 -9.23 34.38 -50.37
N ARG A 290 -10.31 34.44 -51.17
CA ARG A 290 -11.46 33.53 -51.03
C ARG A 290 -11.17 32.11 -51.53
N ALA A 291 -10.31 31.94 -52.54
CA ALA A 291 -9.88 30.63 -53.00
C ALA A 291 -8.94 29.98 -51.98
N GLU A 292 -7.98 30.72 -51.44
CA GLU A 292 -7.10 30.27 -50.34
C GLU A 292 -7.91 29.96 -49.07
N MET A 293 -8.96 30.76 -48.78
CA MET A 293 -9.87 30.47 -47.67
C MET A 293 -10.86 29.30 -47.91
N GLY A 294 -11.04 28.84 -49.14
CA GLY A 294 -11.84 27.64 -49.42
C GLY A 294 -11.04 26.35 -49.27
N LEU A 295 -9.75 26.39 -49.63
CA LEU A 295 -8.88 25.22 -49.62
C LEU A 295 -8.44 24.80 -48.22
N TRP A 296 -8.06 25.73 -47.32
CA TRP A 296 -7.71 25.38 -45.93
C TRP A 296 -8.90 24.81 -45.13
N TRP A 297 -10.13 25.29 -45.37
CA TRP A 297 -11.32 24.83 -44.65
C TRP A 297 -11.84 23.48 -45.18
N GLY A 298 -11.77 23.25 -46.50
CA GLY A 298 -12.10 21.96 -47.11
C GLY A 298 -11.08 20.86 -46.81
N GLN A 299 -9.81 21.21 -46.65
CA GLN A 299 -8.76 20.28 -46.21
C GLN A 299 -8.92 19.93 -44.73
N ALA A 300 -9.18 20.92 -43.88
CA ALA A 300 -9.43 20.72 -42.44
C ALA A 300 -10.69 19.88 -42.17
N LEU A 301 -11.78 20.09 -42.93
CA LEU A 301 -13.01 19.29 -42.78
C LEU A 301 -12.86 17.83 -43.24
N ARG A 302 -11.93 17.52 -44.17
CA ARG A 302 -11.69 16.15 -44.63
C ARG A 302 -10.71 15.39 -43.74
N THR A 303 -9.74 16.08 -43.12
CA THR A 303 -8.90 15.48 -42.07
C THR A 303 -9.70 15.24 -40.79
N LEU A 304 -10.69 16.10 -40.49
CA LEU A 304 -11.65 15.86 -39.41
C LEU A 304 -12.66 14.74 -39.78
N GLY A 305 -13.25 14.77 -40.98
CA GLY A 305 -14.28 13.81 -41.40
C GLY A 305 -13.79 12.37 -41.60
N GLY A 306 -12.52 12.16 -41.95
CA GLY A 306 -11.91 10.83 -42.08
C GLY A 306 -11.67 10.12 -40.74
N GLU A 307 -11.55 10.86 -39.63
CA GLU A 307 -11.34 10.31 -38.29
C GLU A 307 -12.65 10.15 -37.49
N PHE A 308 -13.69 10.95 -37.78
CA PHE A 308 -15.00 10.78 -37.15
C PHE A 308 -15.83 9.62 -37.70
N GLY A 309 -15.53 9.11 -38.90
CA GLY A 309 -16.25 8.00 -39.53
C GLY A 309 -16.02 6.64 -38.86
N ASP A 310 -14.86 6.46 -38.22
CA ASP A 310 -14.53 5.24 -37.46
C ASP A 310 -14.93 5.37 -35.97
N LEU A 311 -15.45 6.54 -35.57
CA LEU A 311 -15.83 6.89 -34.19
C LEU A 311 -17.32 6.71 -33.90
N ILE A 312 -18.09 6.11 -34.81
CA ILE A 312 -19.46 5.63 -34.56
C ILE A 312 -19.45 4.11 -34.63
N SER A 313 -18.67 3.47 -33.75
CA SER A 313 -19.02 2.14 -33.28
C SER A 313 -19.94 2.32 -32.06
N ILE A 314 -21.24 2.09 -32.27
CA ILE A 314 -22.22 2.05 -31.18
C ILE A 314 -21.96 0.76 -30.40
N GLN A 315 -20.98 0.79 -29.51
CA GLN A 315 -20.91 -0.14 -28.40
C GLN A 315 -21.46 0.57 -27.18
N ARG A 316 -22.58 0.07 -26.69
CA ARG A 316 -23.34 0.63 -25.57
C ARG A 316 -22.51 0.46 -24.29
N VAL A 317 -21.73 1.48 -23.92
CA VAL A 317 -20.99 1.55 -22.66
C VAL A 317 -21.67 2.58 -21.77
N GLY A 318 -22.25 2.12 -20.67
CA GLY A 318 -22.86 2.97 -19.66
C GLY A 318 -21.82 3.49 -18.69
N ASN A 319 -21.28 4.69 -18.93
CA ASN A 319 -21.00 5.72 -17.91
C ASN A 319 -20.24 6.91 -18.53
N PRO A 320 -20.86 8.10 -18.65
CA PRO A 320 -20.29 9.26 -19.33
C PRO A 320 -19.37 10.16 -18.46
N ASP A 321 -18.76 9.64 -17.38
CA ASP A 321 -17.92 10.44 -16.46
C ASP A 321 -16.42 10.07 -16.47
N ALA A 322 -15.95 9.27 -17.43
CA ALA A 322 -14.55 8.81 -17.46
C ALA A 322 -13.55 9.77 -18.14
N LEU A 323 -13.96 10.98 -18.56
CA LEU A 323 -13.14 11.84 -19.43
C LEU A 323 -12.53 13.08 -18.78
N LEU A 324 -12.53 13.18 -17.44
CA LEU A 324 -11.69 14.14 -16.70
C LEU A 324 -11.20 13.55 -15.37
N LEU A 325 -10.40 12.48 -15.39
CA LEU A 325 -9.86 11.90 -14.15
C LEU A 325 -8.36 11.60 -14.26
N SER A 326 -7.63 12.07 -13.24
CA SER A 326 -6.16 12.04 -13.15
C SER A 326 -5.61 10.60 -13.10
N PRO A 327 -4.46 10.33 -13.74
CA PRO A 327 -3.77 9.02 -13.73
C PRO A 327 -3.47 8.41 -12.34
N ASP A 328 -3.65 9.17 -11.26
CA ASP A 328 -3.51 8.80 -9.85
C ASP A 328 -4.58 7.78 -9.36
N GLN A 329 -5.75 7.73 -9.99
CA GLN A 329 -6.88 6.93 -9.48
C GLN A 329 -6.66 5.41 -9.59
N GLY A 330 -5.98 4.93 -10.64
CA GLY A 330 -5.67 3.51 -10.81
C GLY A 330 -4.71 2.99 -9.75
N ALA A 331 -3.64 3.75 -9.46
CA ALA A 331 -2.67 3.42 -8.43
C ALA A 331 -3.30 3.37 -7.02
N GLN A 332 -4.19 4.33 -6.70
CA GLN A 332 -4.91 4.35 -5.42
C GLN A 332 -5.84 3.14 -5.26
N LEU A 333 -6.55 2.73 -6.32
CA LEU A 333 -7.41 1.55 -6.26
C LEU A 333 -6.61 0.28 -5.97
N ARG A 334 -5.48 0.08 -6.67
CA ARG A 334 -4.60 -1.07 -6.40
C ARG A 334 -4.01 -1.02 -4.99
N GLY A 335 -3.62 0.17 -4.52
CA GLY A 335 -3.16 0.37 -3.14
C GLY A 335 -4.20 -0.03 -2.11
N ASN A 336 -5.45 0.41 -2.31
CA ASN A 336 -6.57 0.05 -1.43
C ASN A 336 -6.85 -1.46 -1.44
N LEU A 337 -6.85 -2.10 -2.61
CA LEU A 337 -7.05 -3.55 -2.70
C LEU A 337 -5.92 -4.34 -2.05
N ARG A 338 -4.67 -3.89 -2.21
CA ARG A 338 -3.53 -4.47 -1.51
C ARG A 338 -3.69 -4.38 0.01
N MET A 339 -4.08 -3.21 0.52
CA MET A 339 -4.34 -3.05 1.96
C MET A 339 -5.43 -4.01 2.44
N ARG A 340 -6.53 -4.14 1.70
CA ARG A 340 -7.61 -5.09 2.03
C ARG A 340 -7.14 -6.54 2.04
N LEU A 341 -6.32 -6.94 1.07
CA LEU A 341 -5.74 -8.29 1.02
C LEU A 341 -4.77 -8.55 2.18
N LEU A 342 -4.00 -7.55 2.61
CA LEU A 342 -3.19 -7.64 3.83
C LEU A 342 -4.06 -7.73 5.10
N THR A 343 -5.18 -7.00 5.15
CA THR A 343 -6.18 -7.15 6.22
C THR A 343 -6.80 -8.54 6.22
N ALA A 344 -7.11 -9.11 5.04
CA ALA A 344 -7.58 -10.48 4.91
C ALA A 344 -6.54 -11.48 5.42
N GLN A 345 -5.26 -11.30 5.08
CA GLN A 345 -4.15 -12.12 5.60
C GLN A 345 -4.02 -12.03 7.13
N LEU A 346 -4.17 -10.84 7.72
CA LEU A 346 -4.20 -10.67 9.17
C LEU A 346 -5.44 -11.33 9.79
N SER A 347 -6.60 -11.22 9.15
CA SER A 347 -7.84 -11.84 9.63
C SER A 347 -7.77 -13.37 9.63
N LEU A 348 -7.06 -13.97 8.66
CA LEU A 348 -6.75 -15.40 8.64
C LEU A 348 -5.91 -15.80 9.87
N LEU A 349 -4.87 -15.02 10.19
CA LEU A 349 -4.01 -15.28 11.35
C LEU A 349 -4.79 -15.15 12.67
N MET A 350 -5.69 -14.16 12.74
CA MET A 350 -6.53 -13.91 13.91
C MET A 350 -7.83 -14.74 13.93
N ARG A 351 -8.05 -15.63 12.94
CA ARG A 351 -9.29 -16.41 12.72
C ARG A 351 -10.59 -15.59 12.73
N GLN A 352 -10.53 -14.34 12.24
CA GLN A 352 -11.69 -13.46 12.12
C GLN A 352 -12.43 -13.76 10.79
N SER A 353 -13.32 -14.76 10.78
CA SER A 353 -14.04 -15.20 9.57
C SER A 353 -14.90 -14.12 8.93
N ASP A 354 -15.49 -13.25 9.74
CA ASP A 354 -16.40 -12.20 9.25
C ASP A 354 -15.61 -11.12 8.49
N VAL A 355 -14.44 -10.74 9.02
CA VAL A 355 -13.52 -9.81 8.35
C VAL A 355 -12.95 -10.46 7.09
N TRP A 356 -12.55 -11.73 7.14
CA TRP A 356 -12.07 -12.48 5.98
C TRP A 356 -13.05 -12.45 4.81
N THR A 357 -14.31 -12.81 5.08
CA THR A 357 -15.36 -12.89 4.07
C THR A 357 -15.70 -11.50 3.52
N SER A 358 -15.84 -10.49 4.40
CA SER A 358 -16.11 -9.10 3.99
C SER A 358 -15.00 -8.50 3.12
N GLU A 359 -13.74 -8.69 3.47
CA GLU A 359 -12.62 -8.15 2.70
C GLU A 359 -12.48 -8.84 1.34
N LEU A 360 -12.63 -10.17 1.27
CA LEU A 360 -12.56 -10.90 0.01
C LEU A 360 -13.75 -10.62 -0.92
N ASP A 361 -14.96 -10.48 -0.37
CA ASP A 361 -16.14 -10.07 -1.15
C ASP A 361 -15.95 -8.66 -1.74
N THR A 362 -15.36 -7.75 -0.97
CA THR A 362 -15.04 -6.40 -1.48
C THR A 362 -13.98 -6.44 -2.57
N VAL A 363 -12.95 -7.29 -2.45
CA VAL A 363 -11.95 -7.50 -3.50
C VAL A 363 -12.56 -8.12 -4.75
N GLU A 364 -13.45 -9.11 -4.62
CA GLU A 364 -14.16 -9.72 -5.74
C GLU A 364 -15.01 -8.68 -6.49
N ARG A 365 -15.82 -7.90 -5.75
CA ARG A 365 -16.64 -6.83 -6.34
C ARG A 365 -15.79 -5.81 -7.08
N ALA A 366 -14.64 -5.44 -6.53
CA ALA A 366 -13.71 -4.52 -7.17
C ALA A 366 -13.09 -5.10 -8.46
N LEU A 367 -12.70 -6.38 -8.42
CA LEU A 367 -12.18 -7.09 -9.59
C LEU A 367 -13.23 -7.25 -10.71
N ALA A 368 -14.51 -7.30 -10.38
CA ALA A 368 -15.59 -7.43 -11.34
C ALA A 368 -16.01 -6.09 -11.99
N GLY A 369 -15.92 -4.98 -11.26
CA GLY A 369 -16.41 -3.68 -11.72
C GLY A 369 -15.35 -2.73 -12.28
N GLN A 370 -14.11 -2.83 -11.82
CA GLN A 370 -13.07 -1.81 -12.07
C GLN A 370 -11.89 -2.33 -12.90
N PHE A 371 -11.79 -3.64 -13.10
CA PHE A 371 -10.74 -4.29 -13.90
C PHE A 371 -11.31 -4.87 -15.20
N ASP A 372 -10.45 -4.96 -16.22
CA ASP A 372 -10.84 -5.55 -17.50
C ASP A 372 -10.99 -7.07 -17.35
N THR A 373 -12.26 -7.52 -17.39
CA THR A 373 -12.65 -8.92 -17.24
C THR A 373 -12.26 -9.82 -18.41
N HIS A 374 -11.80 -9.24 -19.53
CA HIS A 374 -11.30 -10.01 -20.68
C HIS A 374 -9.83 -10.40 -20.54
N SER A 375 -9.08 -9.76 -19.63
CA SER A 375 -7.69 -10.10 -19.37
C SER A 375 -7.53 -11.43 -18.61
N ALA A 376 -6.53 -12.21 -19.01
CA ALA A 376 -6.19 -13.47 -18.37
C ALA A 376 -5.85 -13.28 -16.87
N ASP A 377 -5.12 -12.21 -16.53
CA ASP A 377 -4.72 -11.90 -15.15
C ASP A 377 -5.93 -11.58 -14.27
N THR A 378 -6.88 -10.78 -14.78
CA THR A 378 -8.13 -10.45 -14.07
C THR A 378 -8.99 -11.69 -13.84
N GLN A 379 -9.12 -12.55 -14.85
CA GLN A 379 -9.89 -13.80 -14.72
C GLN A 379 -9.24 -14.78 -13.73
N GLN A 380 -7.91 -14.86 -13.71
CA GLN A 380 -7.19 -15.65 -12.71
C GLN A 380 -7.37 -15.08 -11.30
N ALA A 381 -7.26 -13.76 -11.14
CA ALA A 381 -7.47 -13.06 -9.87
C ALA A 381 -8.89 -13.31 -9.33
N GLN A 382 -9.92 -13.16 -10.17
CA GLN A 382 -11.31 -13.39 -9.79
C GLN A 382 -11.59 -14.86 -9.41
N ARG A 383 -10.99 -15.82 -10.12
CA ARG A 383 -11.12 -17.25 -9.74
C ARG A 383 -10.48 -17.51 -8.38
N LEU A 384 -9.26 -17.03 -8.19
CA LEU A 384 -8.52 -17.25 -6.95
C LEU A 384 -9.15 -16.52 -5.75
N ALA A 385 -9.70 -15.32 -5.95
CA ALA A 385 -10.48 -14.60 -4.94
C ALA A 385 -11.73 -15.38 -4.52
N ARG A 386 -12.48 -15.95 -5.49
CA ARG A 386 -13.66 -16.79 -5.22
C ARG A 386 -13.31 -18.08 -4.48
N GLU A 387 -12.23 -18.75 -4.87
CA GLU A 387 -11.73 -19.95 -4.17
C GLU A 387 -11.32 -19.63 -2.72
N LEU A 388 -10.67 -18.49 -2.49
CA LEU A 388 -10.31 -18.01 -1.16
C LEU A 388 -11.55 -17.64 -0.32
N ALA A 389 -12.53 -16.96 -0.93
CA ALA A 389 -13.77 -16.60 -0.23
C ALA A 389 -14.60 -17.83 0.15
N ALA A 390 -14.57 -18.89 -0.69
CA ALA A 390 -15.21 -20.17 -0.41
C ALA A 390 -14.48 -20.98 0.68
N THR A 391 -13.22 -20.65 0.99
CA THR A 391 -12.46 -21.31 2.06
C THR A 391 -13.00 -20.86 3.41
N ARG A 392 -13.69 -21.75 4.11
CA ARG A 392 -14.21 -21.47 5.46
C ARG A 392 -13.09 -21.52 6.48
N ILE A 393 -12.84 -20.38 7.15
CA ILE A 393 -11.87 -20.28 8.24
C ILE A 393 -12.51 -20.60 9.62
N ALA A 394 -13.83 -20.50 9.72
CA ALA A 394 -14.58 -20.87 10.91
C ALA A 394 -14.83 -22.38 10.94
N VAL A 395 -14.20 -23.08 11.88
CA VAL A 395 -14.47 -24.49 12.15
C VAL A 395 -15.17 -24.61 13.51
N SER A 396 -16.30 -25.31 13.55
CA SER A 396 -16.93 -25.67 14.82
C SER A 396 -16.00 -26.66 15.52
N VAL A 397 -15.44 -26.22 16.64
CA VAL A 397 -14.44 -26.96 17.37
C VAL A 397 -15.16 -27.90 18.37
N PRO A 398 -14.87 -29.22 18.37
CA PRO A 398 -15.38 -30.14 19.37
C PRO A 398 -14.95 -29.72 20.78
N ASP A 399 -15.80 -29.97 21.78
CA ASP A 399 -15.43 -29.77 23.17
C ASP A 399 -14.72 -31.03 23.75
N LEU A 400 -14.31 -30.93 25.02
CA LEU A 400 -13.61 -31.99 25.76
C LEU A 400 -14.54 -32.66 26.79
N ALA A 401 -15.83 -32.78 26.48
CA ALA A 401 -16.83 -33.22 27.45
C ALA A 401 -16.54 -34.62 28.02
N ASP A 402 -16.08 -35.55 27.18
CA ASP A 402 -15.83 -36.92 27.60
C ASP A 402 -14.60 -36.99 28.52
N SER A 403 -13.52 -36.26 28.22
CA SER A 403 -12.32 -36.19 29.08
C SER A 403 -12.60 -35.53 30.42
N LEU A 404 -13.39 -34.46 30.45
CA LEU A 404 -13.76 -33.76 31.68
C LEU A 404 -14.67 -34.62 32.56
N SER A 405 -15.66 -35.31 31.97
CA SER A 405 -16.55 -36.20 32.74
C SER A 405 -15.81 -37.42 33.30
N ALA A 406 -14.86 -37.98 32.56
CA ALA A 406 -14.01 -39.07 33.03
C ALA A 406 -13.10 -38.63 34.19
N LEU A 407 -12.57 -37.40 34.14
CA LEU A 407 -11.76 -36.83 35.21
C LEU A 407 -12.57 -36.69 36.51
N GLU A 408 -13.80 -36.18 36.42
CA GLU A 408 -14.72 -36.06 37.55
C GLU A 408 -15.06 -37.43 38.17
N ALA A 409 -15.28 -38.45 37.33
CA ALA A 409 -15.55 -39.81 37.77
C ALA A 409 -14.37 -40.41 38.55
N VAL A 410 -13.13 -40.22 38.08
CA VAL A 410 -11.91 -40.67 38.77
C VAL A 410 -11.76 -39.97 40.12
N ARG A 411 -12.05 -38.66 40.20
CA ARG A 411 -12.02 -37.89 41.45
C ARG A 411 -13.06 -38.39 42.44
N ALA A 412 -14.29 -38.64 41.99
CA ALA A 412 -15.36 -39.15 42.84
C ALA A 412 -15.01 -40.51 43.45
N ALA A 413 -14.40 -41.40 42.65
CA ALA A 413 -13.94 -42.71 43.12
C ALA A 413 -12.81 -42.59 44.18
N GLY A 414 -11.86 -41.66 43.99
CA GLY A 414 -10.78 -41.42 44.96
C GLY A 414 -11.25 -40.86 46.30
N ASN A 415 -12.22 -39.94 46.28
CA ASN A 415 -12.77 -39.33 47.50
C ASN A 415 -13.69 -40.27 48.29
N GLY A 416 -14.34 -41.24 47.61
CA GLY A 416 -15.17 -42.26 48.25
C GLY A 416 -14.34 -43.26 49.05
N ALA A 417 -13.16 -43.63 48.57
CA ALA A 417 -12.24 -44.52 49.27
C ALA A 417 -11.70 -43.90 50.58
N ALA A 418 -11.41 -42.59 50.59
CA ALA A 418 -10.86 -41.89 51.75
C ALA A 418 -11.87 -41.59 52.89
N ARG A 419 -13.17 -41.76 52.66
CA ARG A 419 -14.23 -41.52 53.67
C ARG A 419 -14.80 -42.80 54.29
N GLY A 420 -14.39 -43.97 53.79
CA GLY A 420 -14.88 -45.28 54.22
C GLY A 420 -14.00 -46.00 55.25
N GLU A 421 -12.87 -45.40 55.66
CA GLU A 421 -11.95 -45.91 56.68
C GLU A 421 -12.16 -45.27 58.05
#